data_AF-A0A2T0PM07-F1
#
_entry.id   AF-A0A2T0PM07-F1
#
_cell.length_a   1.000
_cell.length_b   1.000
_cell.length_c   1.000
_cell.angle_alpha   90.00
_cell.angle_beta   90.00
_cell.angle_gamma   90.00
#
_symmetry.space_group_name_H-M   'P 1'
#
loop_
_entity.id
_entity.type
_entity.pdbx_description
1 polymer ?
#
loop_
_entity_poly.entity_id
_entity_poly.type
_entity_poly.pdbx_seq_one_letter_code
_entity_poly.pdbx_strand_id
1 'polypeptide(L)'
;MPVPLSLNLREHWAQPYADEMLERHARSIGYSPREDLTIAWRSGMATLLLDGFDEVAAQSIIRKDDKTFMREARREALTGVRDFLAKIPAGIGVLICGRDHYFDDESEITAALSVGAKVCKAFRLGEFTEDGVREFLDKNGVSKELPDWLPRKPLLLGYLIQKDLIGEITNIDGSAGFGHAWDSFLTKITEREAALESATMEAQTLRAVMERLAFSVRGRSSGTGPITGADLSDAFFAETGQSAGEGVLAQLQRLPGLTQREQDPGSRSFVDEDMLAALQGGTFFRLIAENFKDNNSLAIAELSEKAIAMTTHLLKREGYQTSTLISVAQSLHRQSSANNQDAQALADLMSVILSMALQEGLPEIDFRGLEISSATLGKINLEDVIVQGMTVRDCLISELIVSAEGMAGGITFHNCLILRAVGIADERGLPREIFVDCTVENFDDMATNNAVLQSNLPAQMKALMTILRKLYKQAGGGRKMASLFRGITQRQVSDYVERVVKTLEAEGFVSITNDIVHPVRKQAARVEHILAAPSLSADSVVQKIRAL
;
A
#
# COMPACT_ATOMS: atom_id res chain seq x y z
N MET A 1 -10.70 -42.90 -0.69
CA MET A 1 -10.26 -41.51 -0.94
C MET A 1 -9.04 -41.58 -1.84
N PRO A 2 -8.89 -40.66 -2.81
CA PRO A 2 -7.66 -40.53 -3.58
C PRO A 2 -6.47 -40.26 -2.66
N VAL A 3 -5.31 -40.82 -2.98
CA VAL A 3 -4.05 -40.58 -2.26
C VAL A 3 -3.47 -39.23 -2.69
N PRO A 4 -3.16 -38.30 -1.77
CA PRO A 4 -2.53 -37.04 -2.14
C PRO A 4 -1.06 -37.29 -2.55
N LEU A 5 -0.65 -36.71 -3.67
CA LEU A 5 0.71 -36.75 -4.17
C LEU A 5 1.20 -35.33 -4.46
N SER A 6 2.28 -34.93 -3.80
CA SER A 6 2.88 -33.61 -3.95
C SER A 6 4.04 -33.65 -4.95
N LEU A 7 3.95 -32.87 -6.01
CA LEU A 7 5.05 -32.62 -6.93
C LEU A 7 5.60 -31.22 -6.69
N ASN A 8 6.90 -31.13 -6.47
CA ASN A 8 7.60 -29.87 -6.48
C ASN A 8 7.94 -29.49 -7.93
N LEU A 9 7.24 -28.51 -8.49
CA LEU A 9 7.39 -28.11 -9.89
C LEU A 9 8.78 -27.56 -10.22
N ARG A 10 9.54 -27.11 -9.22
CA ARG A 10 10.96 -26.73 -9.37
C ARG A 10 11.82 -27.87 -9.90
N GLU A 11 11.45 -29.12 -9.67
CA GLU A 11 12.22 -30.27 -10.14
C GLU A 11 11.90 -30.64 -11.61
N HIS A 12 10.91 -29.99 -12.20
CA HIS A 12 10.28 -30.39 -13.46
C HIS A 12 10.37 -29.32 -14.56
N TRP A 13 11.59 -28.80 -14.77
CA TRP A 13 11.84 -27.74 -15.76
C TRP A 13 11.71 -28.25 -17.19
N ALA A 14 10.99 -27.49 -18.03
CA ALA A 14 10.78 -27.75 -19.46
C ALA A 14 10.25 -29.17 -19.78
N GLN A 15 9.56 -29.82 -18.83
CA GLN A 15 8.91 -31.10 -19.08
C GLN A 15 7.49 -30.86 -19.59
N PRO A 16 7.16 -31.21 -20.85
CA PRO A 16 5.86 -30.89 -21.42
C PRO A 16 4.78 -31.91 -21.07
N TYR A 17 5.15 -33.10 -20.57
CA TYR A 17 4.22 -34.21 -20.37
C TYR A 17 4.10 -34.62 -18.89
N ALA A 18 2.85 -34.76 -18.44
CA ALA A 18 2.49 -35.11 -17.07
C ALA A 18 3.02 -36.48 -16.60
N ASP A 19 3.08 -37.47 -17.50
CA ASP A 19 3.61 -38.80 -17.20
C ASP A 19 5.12 -38.80 -16.98
N GLU A 20 5.88 -38.00 -17.74
CA GLU A 20 7.32 -37.81 -17.50
C GLU A 20 7.59 -37.15 -16.15
N MET A 21 6.77 -36.17 -15.77
CA MET A 21 6.88 -35.51 -14.46
C MET A 21 6.62 -36.52 -13.33
N LEU A 22 5.58 -37.35 -13.43
CA LEU A 22 5.29 -38.40 -12.44
C LEU A 22 6.37 -39.48 -12.39
N GLU A 23 6.90 -39.94 -13.53
CA GLU A 23 7.96 -40.94 -13.55
C GLU A 23 9.26 -40.40 -12.94
N ARG A 24 9.59 -39.13 -13.22
CA ARG A 24 10.74 -38.44 -12.63
C ARG A 24 10.58 -38.29 -11.12
N HIS A 25 9.39 -37.94 -10.65
CA HIS A 25 9.09 -37.88 -9.22
C HIS A 25 9.22 -39.25 -8.56
N ALA A 26 8.65 -40.31 -9.16
CA ALA A 26 8.83 -41.69 -8.68
C ALA A 26 10.32 -42.04 -8.55
N ARG A 27 11.13 -41.62 -9.53
CA ARG A 27 12.58 -41.84 -9.52
C ARG A 27 13.28 -41.07 -8.40
N SER A 28 12.92 -39.81 -8.14
CA SER A 28 13.59 -38.98 -7.12
C SER A 28 13.35 -39.51 -5.70
N ILE A 29 12.17 -40.09 -5.45
CA ILE A 29 11.84 -40.72 -4.16
C ILE A 29 12.22 -42.21 -4.09
N GLY A 30 12.81 -42.78 -5.14
CA GLY A 30 13.22 -44.19 -5.19
C GLY A 30 12.08 -45.21 -5.31
N TYR A 31 10.90 -44.78 -5.75
CA TYR A 31 9.72 -45.64 -5.93
C TYR A 31 9.83 -46.49 -7.22
N SER A 32 9.41 -47.76 -7.14
CA SER A 32 9.40 -48.71 -8.26
C SER A 32 8.25 -49.72 -8.10
N PRO A 33 7.51 -50.06 -9.17
CA PRO A 33 7.65 -49.59 -10.55
C PRO A 33 7.14 -48.15 -10.76
N ARG A 34 7.84 -47.34 -11.55
CA ARG A 34 7.61 -45.88 -11.62
C ARG A 34 6.29 -45.53 -12.28
N GLU A 35 5.87 -46.36 -13.23
CA GLU A 35 4.60 -46.27 -13.95
C GLU A 35 3.37 -46.31 -13.04
N ASP A 36 3.48 -46.86 -11.84
CA ASP A 36 2.36 -46.93 -10.89
C ASP A 36 1.84 -45.54 -10.53
N LEU A 37 2.70 -44.52 -10.40
CA LEU A 37 2.24 -43.17 -10.09
C LEU A 37 1.38 -42.60 -11.23
N THR A 38 1.80 -42.85 -12.47
CA THR A 38 1.05 -42.48 -13.67
C THR A 38 -0.27 -43.24 -13.76
N ILE A 39 -0.27 -44.54 -13.48
CA ILE A 39 -1.47 -45.39 -13.46
C ILE A 39 -2.43 -44.94 -12.34
N ALA A 40 -1.92 -44.70 -11.14
CA ALA A 40 -2.68 -44.27 -9.98
C ALA A 40 -3.34 -42.90 -10.21
N TRP A 41 -2.61 -41.95 -10.80
CA TRP A 41 -3.20 -40.67 -11.18
C TRP A 41 -4.25 -40.87 -12.29
N ARG A 42 -3.93 -41.52 -13.42
CA ARG A 42 -4.88 -41.71 -14.54
C ARG A 42 -6.16 -42.45 -14.17
N SER A 43 -6.10 -43.37 -13.19
CA SER A 43 -7.25 -44.12 -12.68
C SER A 43 -8.09 -43.37 -11.64
N GLY A 44 -7.71 -42.15 -11.27
CA GLY A 44 -8.40 -41.35 -10.25
C GLY A 44 -8.09 -41.79 -8.81
N MET A 45 -7.08 -42.63 -8.61
CA MET A 45 -6.64 -43.09 -7.29
C MET A 45 -5.69 -42.11 -6.60
N ALA A 46 -5.10 -41.15 -7.32
CA ALA A 46 -4.22 -40.13 -6.76
C ALA A 46 -4.68 -38.70 -7.11
N THR A 47 -4.63 -37.79 -6.15
CA THR A 47 -4.88 -36.34 -6.32
C THR A 47 -3.56 -35.60 -6.24
N LEU A 48 -3.35 -34.65 -7.15
CA LEU A 48 -2.06 -33.96 -7.25
C LEU A 48 -2.08 -32.61 -6.53
N LEU A 49 -1.01 -32.33 -5.81
CA LEU A 49 -0.58 -31.02 -5.37
C LEU A 49 0.63 -30.63 -6.22
N LEU A 50 0.48 -29.61 -7.06
CA LEU A 50 1.53 -29.05 -7.89
C LEU A 50 2.06 -27.78 -7.21
N ASP A 51 3.20 -27.90 -6.55
CA ASP A 51 3.77 -26.84 -5.71
C ASP A 51 4.82 -26.02 -6.46
N GLY A 52 4.74 -24.70 -6.36
CA GLY A 52 5.70 -23.76 -6.94
C GLY A 52 5.55 -23.52 -8.46
N PHE A 53 4.36 -23.15 -8.96
CA PHE A 53 4.20 -22.86 -10.40
C PHE A 53 5.08 -21.70 -10.87
N ASP A 54 5.38 -20.75 -9.98
CA ASP A 54 6.23 -19.62 -10.28
C ASP A 54 7.73 -19.98 -10.29
N GLU A 55 8.08 -21.19 -9.86
CA GLU A 55 9.44 -21.75 -9.86
C GLU A 55 9.79 -22.51 -11.15
N VAL A 56 8.86 -22.57 -12.11
CA VAL A 56 9.10 -23.22 -13.40
C VAL A 56 9.68 -22.18 -14.37
N ALA A 57 10.93 -22.37 -14.79
CA ALA A 57 11.59 -21.48 -15.74
C ALA A 57 11.35 -21.91 -17.19
N ALA A 58 11.16 -20.94 -18.09
CA ALA A 58 11.30 -21.15 -19.54
C ALA A 58 12.78 -20.97 -19.95
N GLN A 59 13.26 -21.78 -20.91
CA GLN A 59 14.64 -21.68 -21.45
C GLN A 59 14.88 -20.42 -22.30
N SER A 60 13.90 -19.53 -22.44
CA SER A 60 13.95 -18.37 -23.32
C SER A 60 14.74 -17.21 -22.72
N ILE A 61 15.63 -16.60 -23.52
CA ILE A 61 16.42 -15.40 -23.18
C ILE A 61 15.46 -14.27 -22.76
N ILE A 62 15.46 -13.93 -21.48
CA ILE A 62 14.63 -12.88 -20.90
C ILE A 62 15.06 -11.52 -21.49
N ARG A 63 14.23 -10.93 -22.35
CA ARG A 63 14.26 -9.48 -22.63
C ARG A 63 13.40 -8.80 -21.57
N LYS A 64 14.03 -8.13 -20.61
CA LYS A 64 13.37 -7.51 -19.45
C LYS A 64 12.33 -6.43 -19.82
N ASP A 65 12.33 -5.95 -21.07
CA ASP A 65 11.62 -4.74 -21.48
C ASP A 65 10.32 -5.04 -22.29
N ASP A 66 9.98 -6.31 -22.51
CA ASP A 66 8.79 -6.70 -23.29
C ASP A 66 7.81 -7.54 -22.45
N LYS A 67 6.74 -6.89 -21.98
CA LYS A 67 5.67 -7.52 -21.19
C LYS A 67 5.00 -8.69 -21.93
N THR A 68 4.86 -8.59 -23.25
CA THR A 68 4.21 -9.63 -24.07
C THR A 68 5.07 -10.89 -24.11
N PHE A 69 6.39 -10.69 -24.23
CA PHE A 69 7.37 -11.77 -24.18
C PHE A 69 7.38 -12.49 -22.83
N MET A 70 7.31 -11.75 -21.71
CA MET A 70 7.27 -12.33 -20.37
C MET A 70 6.00 -13.15 -20.10
N ARG A 71 4.84 -12.69 -20.58
CA ARG A 71 3.57 -13.44 -20.52
C ARG A 71 3.67 -14.76 -21.29
N GLU A 72 4.25 -14.73 -22.50
CA GLU A 72 4.42 -15.94 -23.31
C GLU A 72 5.46 -16.90 -22.70
N ALA A 73 6.55 -16.38 -22.11
CA ALA A 73 7.53 -17.20 -21.42
C ALA A 73 6.95 -17.91 -20.18
N ARG A 74 6.17 -17.20 -19.33
CA ARG A 74 5.45 -17.78 -18.18
C ARG A 74 4.47 -18.86 -18.65
N ARG A 75 3.76 -18.60 -19.75
CA ARG A 75 2.90 -19.59 -20.39
C ARG A 75 3.72 -20.79 -20.86
N GLU A 76 4.81 -20.63 -21.59
CA GLU A 76 5.63 -21.74 -22.09
C GLU A 76 6.18 -22.62 -20.94
N ALA A 77 6.66 -22.00 -19.86
CA ALA A 77 7.15 -22.69 -18.67
C ALA A 77 6.10 -23.66 -18.08
N LEU A 78 4.83 -23.26 -18.08
CA LEU A 78 3.73 -24.05 -17.49
C LEU A 78 3.15 -25.12 -18.41
N THR A 79 3.85 -25.52 -19.48
CA THR A 79 3.38 -26.55 -20.42
C THR A 79 3.05 -27.88 -19.73
N GLY A 80 3.91 -28.38 -18.84
CA GLY A 80 3.65 -29.61 -18.10
C GLY A 80 2.46 -29.51 -17.15
N VAL A 81 2.30 -28.37 -16.47
CA VAL A 81 1.15 -28.09 -15.61
C VAL A 81 -0.14 -28.07 -16.44
N ARG A 82 -0.13 -27.46 -17.62
CA ARG A 82 -1.27 -27.50 -18.55
C ARG A 82 -1.60 -28.92 -19.00
N ASP A 83 -0.59 -29.76 -19.23
CA ASP A 83 -0.81 -31.15 -19.63
C ASP A 83 -1.49 -31.95 -18.52
N PHE A 84 -1.07 -31.77 -17.25
CA PHE A 84 -1.78 -32.30 -16.08
C PHE A 84 -3.23 -31.84 -16.06
N LEU A 85 -3.43 -30.52 -16.20
CA LEU A 85 -4.76 -29.92 -16.14
C LEU A 85 -5.65 -30.44 -17.28
N ALA A 86 -5.13 -30.61 -18.48
CA ALA A 86 -5.87 -31.13 -19.63
C ALA A 86 -6.34 -32.57 -19.42
N LYS A 87 -5.57 -33.39 -18.69
CA LYS A 87 -5.78 -34.83 -18.52
C LYS A 87 -6.33 -35.23 -17.14
N ILE A 88 -6.85 -34.28 -16.35
CA ILE A 88 -7.43 -34.57 -15.02
C ILE A 88 -8.53 -35.65 -15.14
N PRO A 89 -8.40 -36.79 -14.44
CA PRO A 89 -9.44 -37.82 -14.39
C PRO A 89 -10.73 -37.32 -13.74
N ALA A 90 -11.87 -37.89 -14.16
CA ALA A 90 -13.16 -37.56 -13.57
C ALA A 90 -13.20 -37.89 -12.07
N GLY A 91 -13.74 -36.98 -11.26
CA GLY A 91 -13.95 -37.20 -9.83
C GLY A 91 -12.78 -36.82 -8.92
N ILE A 92 -11.65 -36.34 -9.47
CA ILE A 92 -10.54 -35.78 -8.68
C ILE A 92 -10.21 -34.35 -9.12
N GLY A 93 -9.61 -33.58 -8.20
CA GLY A 93 -9.07 -32.25 -8.49
C GLY A 93 -7.54 -32.25 -8.57
N VAL A 94 -7.00 -31.07 -8.84
CA VAL A 94 -5.56 -30.77 -8.72
C VAL A 94 -5.45 -29.45 -7.94
N LEU A 95 -4.59 -29.42 -6.93
CA LEU A 95 -4.23 -28.19 -6.24
C LEU A 95 -2.96 -27.64 -6.88
N ILE A 96 -2.93 -26.34 -7.17
CA ILE A 96 -1.76 -25.65 -7.74
C ILE A 96 -1.41 -24.51 -6.80
N CYS A 97 -0.15 -24.42 -6.41
CA CYS A 97 0.34 -23.43 -5.46
C CYS A 97 1.51 -22.62 -6.06
N GLY A 98 1.59 -21.36 -5.68
CA GLY A 98 2.64 -20.43 -6.10
C GLY A 98 2.37 -19.02 -5.57
N ARG A 99 3.22 -18.07 -5.93
CA ARG A 99 3.21 -16.70 -5.37
C ARG A 99 2.19 -15.77 -6.04
N ASP A 100 1.55 -14.90 -5.24
CA ASP A 100 0.43 -14.03 -5.65
C ASP A 100 0.81 -13.00 -6.74
N HIS A 101 2.08 -12.59 -6.80
CA HIS A 101 2.57 -11.57 -7.75
C HIS A 101 3.34 -12.15 -8.95
N TYR A 102 3.27 -13.46 -9.19
CA TYR A 102 3.93 -14.05 -10.36
C TYR A 102 3.23 -13.69 -11.67
N PHE A 103 1.91 -13.51 -11.64
CA PHE A 103 1.10 -13.08 -12.77
C PHE A 103 0.67 -11.63 -12.59
N ASP A 104 0.49 -10.91 -13.69
CA ASP A 104 0.11 -9.50 -13.66
C ASP A 104 -1.36 -9.32 -13.23
N ASP A 105 -2.22 -10.27 -13.62
CA ASP A 105 -3.66 -10.24 -13.39
C ASP A 105 -4.27 -11.65 -13.49
N GLU A 106 -5.53 -11.81 -13.04
CA GLU A 106 -6.24 -13.11 -13.08
C GLU A 106 -6.50 -13.63 -14.52
N SER A 107 -6.54 -12.72 -15.50
CA SER A 107 -6.71 -13.10 -16.90
C SER A 107 -5.47 -13.81 -17.43
N GLU A 108 -4.29 -13.37 -17.00
CA GLU A 108 -3.03 -14.02 -17.30
C GLU A 108 -2.94 -15.41 -16.67
N ILE A 109 -3.35 -15.58 -15.40
CA ILE A 109 -3.40 -16.90 -14.73
C ILE A 109 -4.22 -17.87 -15.58
N THR A 110 -5.41 -17.43 -16.00
CA THR A 110 -6.34 -18.23 -16.78
C THR A 110 -5.75 -18.62 -18.13
N ALA A 111 -5.06 -17.69 -18.79
CA ALA A 111 -4.40 -17.90 -20.08
C ALA A 111 -3.18 -18.81 -19.98
N ALA A 112 -2.34 -18.63 -18.95
CA ALA A 112 -1.11 -19.38 -18.76
C ALA A 112 -1.37 -20.86 -18.42
N LEU A 113 -2.37 -21.12 -17.57
CA LEU A 113 -2.79 -22.45 -17.14
C LEU A 113 -3.81 -23.11 -18.10
N SER A 114 -4.30 -22.39 -19.11
CA SER A 114 -5.34 -22.86 -20.05
C SER A 114 -6.59 -23.44 -19.35
N VAL A 115 -7.04 -22.80 -18.27
CA VAL A 115 -8.16 -23.29 -17.43
C VAL A 115 -9.55 -22.80 -17.85
N GLY A 116 -9.65 -22.01 -18.94
CA GLY A 116 -10.80 -21.14 -19.25
C GLY A 116 -12.23 -21.70 -19.25
N ALA A 117 -12.45 -23.02 -19.33
CA ALA A 117 -13.79 -23.63 -19.25
C ALA A 117 -14.01 -24.54 -18.02
N LYS A 118 -13.03 -24.63 -17.12
CA LYS A 118 -13.06 -25.51 -15.94
C LYS A 118 -13.45 -24.74 -14.68
N VAL A 119 -14.06 -25.43 -13.73
CA VAL A 119 -14.33 -24.87 -12.39
C VAL A 119 -12.99 -24.71 -11.66
N CYS A 120 -12.39 -23.53 -11.72
CA CYS A 120 -11.22 -23.15 -10.95
C CYS A 120 -11.64 -22.34 -9.72
N LYS A 121 -11.05 -22.63 -8.56
CA LYS A 121 -11.18 -21.81 -7.35
C LYS A 121 -9.80 -21.28 -6.97
N ALA A 122 -9.64 -19.97 -6.98
CA ALA A 122 -8.44 -19.32 -6.49
C ALA A 122 -8.57 -19.06 -4.99
N PHE A 123 -7.53 -19.39 -4.24
CA PHE A 123 -7.41 -19.08 -2.82
C PHE A 123 -6.15 -18.25 -2.62
N ARG A 124 -6.28 -17.08 -2.01
CA ARG A 124 -5.15 -16.27 -1.57
C ARG A 124 -4.92 -16.53 -0.08
N LEU A 125 -3.70 -16.91 0.27
CA LEU A 125 -3.30 -17.11 1.66
C LEU A 125 -2.74 -15.78 2.17
N GLY A 126 -3.41 -15.21 3.18
CA GLY A 126 -2.98 -14.00 3.85
C GLY A 126 -2.25 -14.28 5.16
N GLU A 127 -2.26 -13.30 6.05
CA GLU A 127 -1.79 -13.46 7.42
C GLU A 127 -2.70 -14.40 8.23
N PHE A 128 -2.22 -14.87 9.38
CA PHE A 128 -3.09 -15.58 10.30
C PHE A 128 -4.22 -14.67 10.79
N THR A 129 -5.42 -15.25 10.91
CA THR A 129 -6.51 -14.64 11.68
C THR A 129 -6.13 -14.60 13.16
N GLU A 130 -6.82 -13.80 13.98
CA GLU A 130 -6.56 -13.79 15.43
C GLU A 130 -6.68 -15.18 16.07
N ASP A 131 -7.65 -15.99 15.64
CA ASP A 131 -7.77 -17.37 16.10
C ASP A 131 -6.61 -18.25 15.63
N GLY A 132 -6.14 -18.06 14.39
CA GLY A 132 -4.97 -18.76 13.85
C GLY A 132 -3.68 -18.37 14.56
N VAL A 133 -3.51 -17.10 14.93
CA VAL A 133 -2.39 -16.63 15.74
C VAL A 133 -2.44 -17.28 17.11
N ARG A 134 -3.60 -17.25 17.79
CA ARG A 134 -3.76 -17.87 19.11
C ARG A 134 -3.39 -19.35 19.08
N GLU A 135 -3.92 -20.10 18.10
CA GLU A 135 -3.59 -21.52 17.92
C GLU A 135 -2.10 -21.74 17.65
N PHE A 136 -1.48 -20.89 16.82
CA PHE A 136 -0.05 -20.98 16.51
C PHE A 136 0.82 -20.70 17.74
N LEU A 137 0.51 -19.67 18.53
CA LEU A 137 1.24 -19.31 19.74
C LEU A 137 1.08 -20.39 20.82
N ASP A 138 -0.14 -20.88 21.05
CA ASP A 138 -0.42 -21.93 22.04
C ASP A 138 0.36 -23.21 21.72
N LYS A 139 0.39 -23.63 20.44
CA LYS A 139 1.19 -24.80 20.00
C LYS A 139 2.68 -24.64 20.23
N ASN A 140 3.17 -23.41 20.28
CA ASN A 140 4.58 -23.08 20.51
C ASN A 140 4.85 -22.66 21.96
N GLY A 141 3.91 -22.90 22.88
CA GLY A 141 4.10 -22.64 24.31
C GLY A 141 4.05 -21.16 24.70
N VAL A 142 3.49 -20.31 23.85
CA VAL A 142 3.35 -18.86 24.09
C VAL A 142 1.89 -18.55 24.41
N SER A 143 1.62 -18.08 25.62
CA SER A 143 0.27 -17.72 26.08
C SER A 143 -0.03 -16.22 26.07
N LYS A 144 0.82 -15.41 25.42
CA LYS A 144 0.68 -13.96 25.37
C LYS A 144 -0.16 -13.52 24.18
N GLU A 145 -1.00 -12.53 24.39
CA GLU A 145 -1.64 -11.80 23.30
C GLU A 145 -0.61 -10.89 22.62
N LEU A 146 -0.68 -10.84 21.29
CA LEU A 146 0.18 -9.96 20.49
C LEU A 146 -0.51 -8.61 20.29
N PRO A 147 0.25 -7.51 20.23
CA PRO A 147 -0.33 -6.20 19.96
C PRO A 147 -0.83 -6.11 18.51
N ASP A 148 -1.79 -5.22 18.27
CA ASP A 148 -2.47 -5.07 16.96
C ASP A 148 -1.52 -4.62 15.84
N TRP A 149 -0.45 -3.91 16.19
CA TRP A 149 0.53 -3.39 15.22
C TRP A 149 1.54 -4.46 14.74
N LEU A 150 1.65 -5.61 15.43
CA LEU A 150 2.63 -6.63 15.10
C LEU A 150 2.09 -7.55 13.99
N PRO A 151 2.81 -7.73 12.86
CA PRO A 151 2.32 -8.52 11.74
C PRO A 151 2.07 -9.98 12.11
N ARG A 152 1.01 -10.57 11.53
CA ARG A 152 0.58 -11.95 11.84
C ARG A 152 1.08 -12.96 10.81
N LYS A 153 2.18 -12.62 10.12
CA LYS A 153 2.83 -13.51 9.16
C LYS A 153 3.49 -14.70 9.87
N PRO A 154 3.20 -15.95 9.47
CA PRO A 154 3.72 -17.15 10.15
C PRO A 154 5.24 -17.18 10.27
N LEU A 155 5.95 -16.74 9.21
CA LEU A 155 7.43 -16.71 9.19
C LEU A 155 8.01 -15.72 10.21
N LEU A 156 7.39 -14.55 10.37
CA LEU A 156 7.83 -13.56 11.35
C LEU A 156 7.59 -14.08 12.77
N LEU A 157 6.37 -14.58 13.04
CA LEU A 157 6.03 -15.13 14.36
C LEU A 157 6.93 -16.32 14.73
N GLY A 158 7.20 -17.22 13.78
CA GLY A 158 8.13 -18.33 13.98
C GLY A 158 9.54 -17.87 14.35
N TYR A 159 10.05 -16.83 13.67
CA TYR A 159 11.34 -16.22 14.02
C TYR A 159 11.33 -15.64 15.45
N LEU A 160 10.29 -14.89 15.82
CA LEU A 160 10.20 -14.26 17.15
C LEU A 160 10.15 -15.29 18.29
N ILE A 161 9.46 -16.41 18.06
CA ILE A 161 9.41 -17.53 19.01
C ILE A 161 10.78 -18.19 19.11
N GLN A 162 11.41 -18.52 17.97
CA GLN A 162 12.72 -19.17 17.94
C GLN A 162 13.81 -18.34 18.63
N LYS A 163 13.69 -17.00 18.60
CA LYS A 163 14.64 -16.07 19.21
C LYS A 163 14.25 -15.60 20.62
N ASP A 164 13.16 -16.12 21.18
CA ASP A 164 12.63 -15.75 22.50
C ASP A 164 12.38 -14.22 22.64
N LEU A 165 11.89 -13.59 21.56
CA LEU A 165 11.67 -12.14 21.49
C LEU A 165 10.22 -11.73 21.80
N ILE A 166 9.26 -12.66 21.77
CA ILE A 166 7.84 -12.35 21.99
C ILE A 166 7.64 -11.59 23.30
N GLY A 167 8.29 -12.05 24.37
CA GLY A 167 8.13 -11.46 25.69
C GLY A 167 8.54 -9.98 25.73
N GLU A 168 9.64 -9.63 25.06
CA GLU A 168 10.13 -8.26 24.99
C GLU A 168 9.30 -7.37 24.08
N ILE A 169 8.79 -7.92 22.98
CA ILE A 169 8.01 -7.18 21.97
C ILE A 169 6.62 -6.84 22.49
N THR A 170 6.00 -7.76 23.24
CA THR A 170 4.69 -7.52 23.87
C THR A 170 4.70 -6.37 24.87
N ASN A 171 5.88 -5.96 25.37
CA ASN A 171 6.02 -4.83 26.29
C ASN A 171 6.19 -3.48 25.57
N ILE A 172 6.29 -3.46 24.24
CA ILE A 172 6.39 -2.23 23.46
C ILE A 172 5.02 -1.55 23.44
N ASP A 173 4.98 -0.28 23.86
CA ASP A 173 3.75 0.51 23.86
C ASP A 173 3.34 0.91 22.44
N GLY A 174 2.47 0.10 21.84
CA GLY A 174 1.91 0.38 20.51
C GLY A 174 1.06 1.65 20.45
N SER A 175 0.55 2.14 21.57
CA SER A 175 -0.32 3.34 21.60
C SER A 175 0.43 4.63 21.27
N ALA A 176 1.76 4.63 21.40
CA ALA A 176 2.64 5.72 20.99
C ALA A 176 2.81 5.83 19.45
N GLY A 177 2.20 4.93 18.68
CA GLY A 177 2.13 4.97 17.22
C GLY A 177 3.14 4.06 16.51
N PHE A 178 2.91 3.89 15.21
CA PHE A 178 3.68 2.97 14.35
C PHE A 178 5.20 3.17 14.45
N GLY A 179 5.66 4.41 14.30
CA GLY A 179 7.10 4.72 14.32
C GLY A 179 7.79 4.34 15.64
N HIS A 180 7.14 4.60 16.78
CA HIS A 180 7.70 4.22 18.09
C HIS A 180 7.79 2.71 18.25
N ALA A 181 6.69 2.02 17.92
CA ALA A 181 6.60 0.57 18.06
C ALA A 181 7.64 -0.13 17.20
N TRP A 182 7.74 0.25 15.93
CA TRP A 182 8.65 -0.35 14.98
C TRP A 182 10.11 0.03 15.19
N ASP A 183 10.42 1.24 15.65
CA ASP A 183 11.80 1.57 15.98
C ASP A 183 12.31 0.76 17.17
N SER A 184 11.48 0.64 18.22
CA SER A 184 11.77 -0.20 19.39
C SER A 184 11.92 -1.67 19.00
N PHE A 185 11.04 -2.16 18.14
CA PHE A 185 11.06 -3.54 17.66
C PHE A 185 12.30 -3.86 16.82
N LEU A 186 12.61 -3.03 15.83
CA LEU A 186 13.78 -3.21 14.97
C LEU A 186 15.07 -3.10 15.78
N THR A 187 15.13 -2.21 16.77
CA THR A 187 16.27 -2.10 17.70
C THR A 187 16.50 -3.44 18.41
N LYS A 188 15.46 -4.01 19.04
CA LYS A 188 15.54 -5.32 19.71
C LYS A 188 15.97 -6.45 18.79
N ILE A 189 15.45 -6.49 17.55
CA ILE A 189 15.88 -7.47 16.55
C ILE A 189 17.38 -7.33 16.29
N THR A 190 17.85 -6.11 16.03
CA THR A 190 19.25 -5.89 15.66
C THR A 190 20.21 -6.13 16.82
N GLU A 191 19.84 -5.79 18.05
CA GLU A 191 20.58 -6.12 19.26
C GLU A 191 20.69 -7.64 19.45
N ARG A 192 19.58 -8.36 19.27
CA ARG A 192 19.55 -9.83 19.40
C ARG A 192 20.41 -10.52 18.34
N GLU A 193 20.35 -10.06 17.10
CA GLU A 193 21.16 -10.62 16.01
C GLU A 193 22.65 -10.30 16.15
N ALA A 194 23.01 -9.11 16.67
CA ALA A 194 24.40 -8.75 16.96
C ALA A 194 24.98 -9.51 18.18
N ALA A 195 24.13 -9.98 19.10
CA ALA A 195 24.55 -10.74 20.28
C ALA A 195 24.82 -12.24 20.01
N LEU A 196 24.52 -12.74 18.80
CA LEU A 196 24.79 -14.14 18.46
C LEU A 196 26.30 -14.41 18.42
N GLU A 197 26.75 -15.58 18.90
CA GLU A 197 28.17 -15.96 18.87
C GLU A 197 28.77 -15.94 17.45
N SER A 198 27.95 -16.17 16.43
CA SER A 198 28.35 -16.12 15.02
C SER A 198 28.26 -14.73 14.39
N ALA A 199 27.89 -13.70 15.15
CA ALA A 199 27.74 -12.34 14.63
C ALA A 199 29.11 -11.70 14.37
N THR A 200 29.19 -10.96 13.28
CA THR A 200 30.39 -10.24 12.83
C THR A 200 30.16 -8.73 12.76
N MET A 201 28.92 -8.28 12.95
CA MET A 201 28.50 -6.88 12.87
C MET A 201 27.85 -6.43 14.18
N GLU A 202 28.12 -5.18 14.56
CA GLU A 202 27.42 -4.50 15.66
C GLU A 202 25.97 -4.18 15.28
N ALA A 203 25.10 -4.06 16.29
CA ALA A 203 23.66 -3.84 16.09
C ALA A 203 23.35 -2.60 15.26
N GLN A 204 24.08 -1.50 15.48
CA GLN A 204 23.88 -0.25 14.75
C GLN A 204 24.24 -0.39 13.27
N THR A 205 25.38 -1.03 12.96
CA THR A 205 25.80 -1.31 11.58
C THR A 205 24.80 -2.23 10.89
N LEU A 206 24.32 -3.26 11.59
CA LEU A 206 23.30 -4.17 11.09
C LEU A 206 22.02 -3.42 10.69
N ARG A 207 21.54 -2.55 11.59
CA ARG A 207 20.37 -1.70 11.36
C ARG A 207 20.56 -0.81 10.14
N ALA A 208 21.68 -0.10 10.07
CA ALA A 208 21.97 0.83 8.98
C ALA A 208 22.02 0.12 7.61
N VAL A 209 22.63 -1.07 7.54
CA VAL A 209 22.67 -1.87 6.31
C VAL A 209 21.28 -2.35 5.90
N MET A 210 20.48 -2.85 6.85
CA MET A 210 19.09 -3.27 6.57
C MET A 210 18.25 -2.11 6.04
N GLU A 211 18.39 -0.93 6.63
CA GLU A 211 17.68 0.27 6.22
C GLU A 211 18.12 0.74 4.83
N ARG A 212 19.42 0.69 4.51
CA ARG A 212 19.92 1.02 3.17
C ARG A 212 19.36 0.07 2.10
N LEU A 213 19.35 -1.23 2.39
CA LEU A 213 18.76 -2.24 1.49
C LEU A 213 17.25 -2.03 1.29
N ALA A 214 16.53 -1.72 2.37
CA ALA A 214 15.10 -1.42 2.33
C ALA A 214 14.80 -0.16 1.49
N PHE A 215 15.67 0.84 1.55
CA PHE A 215 15.53 2.05 0.75
C PHE A 215 15.87 1.81 -0.72
N SER A 216 16.89 1.00 -1.03
CA SER A 216 17.32 0.75 -2.41
C SER A 216 16.29 0.00 -3.25
N VAL A 217 15.43 -0.83 -2.62
CA VAL A 217 14.37 -1.54 -3.35
C VAL A 217 13.26 -0.63 -3.87
N ARG A 218 13.18 0.65 -3.43
CA ARG A 218 12.28 1.67 -4.00
C ARG A 218 12.61 2.07 -5.42
N GLY A 219 13.83 1.80 -5.88
CA GLY A 219 14.24 1.97 -7.27
C GLY A 219 13.90 0.76 -8.16
N ARG A 220 13.19 -0.24 -7.64
CA ARG A 220 12.92 -1.51 -8.33
C ARG A 220 11.43 -1.66 -8.58
N SER A 221 11.09 -2.32 -9.69
CA SER A 221 9.70 -2.53 -10.09
C SER A 221 8.85 -3.32 -9.08
N SER A 222 9.46 -4.19 -8.27
CA SER A 222 8.73 -4.97 -7.26
C SER A 222 8.59 -4.27 -5.91
N GLY A 223 9.28 -3.14 -5.67
CA GLY A 223 9.30 -2.42 -4.40
C GLY A 223 9.94 -3.14 -3.21
N THR A 224 10.16 -4.45 -3.30
CA THR A 224 10.60 -5.33 -2.20
C THR A 224 11.91 -6.08 -2.50
N GLY A 225 12.40 -6.04 -3.74
CA GLY A 225 13.57 -6.79 -4.23
C GLY A 225 13.71 -6.65 -5.76
N PRO A 226 14.56 -7.45 -6.43
CA PRO A 226 15.43 -8.53 -5.93
C PRO A 226 16.79 -8.04 -5.40
N ILE A 227 17.15 -8.40 -4.16
CA ILE A 227 18.42 -8.05 -3.49
C ILE A 227 19.44 -9.16 -3.72
N THR A 228 20.49 -8.87 -4.49
CA THR A 228 21.58 -9.77 -4.83
C THR A 228 22.68 -9.76 -3.78
N GLY A 229 23.63 -10.70 -3.87
CA GLY A 229 24.84 -10.68 -3.05
C GLY A 229 25.70 -9.42 -3.25
N ALA A 230 25.69 -8.84 -4.46
CA ALA A 230 26.38 -7.58 -4.74
C ALA A 230 25.71 -6.43 -3.98
N ASP A 231 24.37 -6.34 -4.00
CA ASP A 231 23.64 -5.32 -3.26
C ASP A 231 23.91 -5.38 -1.75
N LEU A 232 24.01 -6.59 -1.19
CA LEU A 232 24.37 -6.80 0.22
C LEU A 232 25.78 -6.27 0.52
N SER A 233 26.74 -6.59 -0.34
CA SER A 233 28.12 -6.15 -0.20
C SER A 233 28.25 -4.63 -0.34
N ASP A 234 27.56 -4.05 -1.33
CA ASP A 234 27.58 -2.62 -1.62
C ASP A 234 26.91 -1.82 -0.50
N ALA A 235 25.80 -2.33 0.04
CA ALA A 235 25.15 -1.70 1.19
C ALA A 235 26.06 -1.72 2.44
N PHE A 236 26.74 -2.84 2.69
CA PHE A 236 27.72 -2.93 3.79
C PHE A 236 28.91 -1.99 3.59
N PHE A 237 29.47 -1.95 2.37
CA PHE A 237 30.58 -1.06 2.06
C PHE A 237 30.18 0.41 2.20
N ALA A 238 28.99 0.79 1.77
CA ALA A 238 28.49 2.16 1.89
C ALA A 238 28.32 2.60 3.37
N GLU A 239 27.96 1.68 4.26
CA GLU A 239 27.79 1.99 5.70
C GLU A 239 29.10 1.93 6.50
N THR A 240 30.06 1.13 6.08
CA THR A 240 31.28 0.85 6.89
C THR A 240 32.59 1.34 6.27
N GLY A 241 32.59 1.62 4.96
CA GLY A 241 33.81 1.86 4.18
C GLY A 241 34.69 0.61 3.98
N GLN A 242 34.22 -0.57 4.41
CA GLN A 242 34.97 -1.83 4.37
C GLN A 242 34.30 -2.86 3.47
N SER A 243 35.10 -3.67 2.79
CA SER A 243 34.58 -4.80 2.01
C SER A 243 34.05 -5.89 2.93
N ALA A 244 32.89 -6.46 2.59
CA ALA A 244 32.30 -7.56 3.36
C ALA A 244 33.14 -8.85 3.19
N GLY A 245 33.72 -9.35 4.30
CA GLY A 245 34.35 -10.67 4.34
C GLY A 245 33.34 -11.81 4.32
N GLU A 246 33.80 -13.06 4.22
CA GLU A 246 32.92 -14.24 4.13
C GLU A 246 31.92 -14.37 5.29
N GLY A 247 32.37 -14.12 6.52
CA GLY A 247 31.50 -14.15 7.71
C GLY A 247 30.40 -13.07 7.69
N VAL A 248 30.75 -11.87 7.23
CA VAL A 248 29.81 -10.73 7.08
C VAL A 248 28.79 -11.06 5.99
N LEU A 249 29.22 -11.54 4.83
CA LEU A 249 28.31 -11.95 3.76
C LEU A 249 27.36 -13.06 4.20
N ALA A 250 27.84 -14.05 4.96
CA ALA A 250 27.01 -15.11 5.51
C ALA A 250 25.97 -14.60 6.53
N GLN A 251 26.28 -13.55 7.30
CA GLN A 251 25.33 -12.89 8.18
C GLN A 251 24.33 -12.03 7.40
N LEU A 252 24.79 -11.26 6.40
CA LEU A 252 23.93 -10.43 5.53
C LEU A 252 22.91 -11.25 4.74
N GLN A 253 23.29 -12.47 4.36
CA GLN A 253 22.36 -13.43 3.76
C GLN A 253 21.36 -14.01 4.75
N ARG A 254 21.41 -13.71 6.04
CA ARG A 254 20.45 -14.21 7.04
C ARG A 254 19.74 -13.08 7.77
N LEU A 255 19.78 -11.87 7.20
CA LEU A 255 19.13 -10.72 7.80
C LEU A 255 17.64 -11.00 8.03
N PRO A 256 17.12 -10.62 9.21
CA PRO A 256 15.71 -10.76 9.51
C PRO A 256 14.88 -9.98 8.50
N GLY A 257 13.72 -10.53 8.12
CA GLY A 257 12.83 -9.93 7.13
C GLY A 257 13.21 -10.19 5.66
N LEU A 258 14.41 -10.70 5.36
CA LEU A 258 14.81 -11.10 4.01
C LEU A 258 14.61 -12.59 3.77
N THR A 259 13.84 -12.93 2.72
CA THR A 259 13.73 -14.31 2.22
C THR A 259 14.38 -14.47 0.87
N GLN A 260 14.74 -15.71 0.52
CA GLN A 260 15.21 -16.03 -0.83
C GLN A 260 14.06 -15.90 -1.84
N ARG A 261 14.39 -15.36 -3.02
CA ARG A 261 13.48 -15.40 -4.16
C ARG A 261 13.70 -16.70 -4.91
N GLU A 262 12.66 -17.50 -5.03
CA GLU A 262 12.74 -18.75 -5.80
C GLU A 262 12.90 -18.48 -7.30
N GLN A 263 12.33 -17.37 -7.80
CA GLN A 263 12.39 -16.95 -9.20
C GLN A 263 13.77 -16.46 -9.67
N ASP A 264 14.67 -16.08 -8.74
CA ASP A 264 16.00 -15.58 -9.06
C ASP A 264 17.01 -16.12 -8.02
N PRO A 265 17.57 -17.32 -8.28
CA PRO A 265 18.45 -18.03 -7.35
C PRO A 265 19.65 -17.17 -6.92
N GLY A 266 19.76 -16.94 -5.61
CA GLY A 266 20.81 -16.10 -5.03
C GLY A 266 20.37 -14.66 -4.73
N SER A 267 19.16 -14.28 -5.14
CA SER A 267 18.54 -13.01 -4.78
C SER A 267 17.50 -13.15 -3.65
N ARG A 268 17.18 -12.02 -3.01
CA ARG A 268 16.31 -11.93 -1.82
C ARG A 268 15.27 -10.83 -1.95
N SER A 269 14.25 -10.87 -1.10
CA SER A 269 13.27 -9.79 -0.97
C SER A 269 12.78 -9.65 0.46
N PHE A 270 12.33 -8.45 0.81
CA PHE A 270 11.60 -8.23 2.04
C PHE A 270 10.27 -8.98 2.01
N VAL A 271 9.96 -9.68 3.11
CA VAL A 271 8.74 -10.50 3.25
C VAL A 271 7.58 -9.70 3.83
N ASP A 272 7.90 -8.65 4.57
CA ASP A 272 6.95 -7.89 5.39
C ASP A 272 6.98 -6.41 5.00
N GLU A 273 5.83 -5.88 4.63
CA GLU A 273 5.69 -4.50 4.13
C GLU A 273 5.85 -3.47 5.25
N ASP A 274 5.45 -3.82 6.47
CA ASP A 274 5.55 -2.93 7.62
C ASP A 274 7.01 -2.81 8.09
N MET A 275 7.71 -3.94 8.14
CA MET A 275 9.15 -3.95 8.37
C MET A 275 9.90 -3.18 7.29
N LEU A 276 9.55 -3.39 6.01
CA LEU A 276 10.13 -2.65 4.89
C LEU A 276 9.89 -1.15 5.03
N ALA A 277 8.66 -0.73 5.32
CA ALA A 277 8.30 0.67 5.50
C ALA A 277 9.04 1.32 6.69
N ALA A 278 9.13 0.63 7.83
CA ALA A 278 9.88 1.10 8.98
C ALA A 278 11.37 1.27 8.67
N LEU A 279 11.98 0.30 7.98
CA LEU A 279 13.38 0.39 7.57
C LEU A 279 13.62 1.54 6.56
N GLN A 280 12.71 1.73 5.61
CA GLN A 280 12.75 2.84 4.65
C GLN A 280 12.67 4.20 5.36
N GLY A 281 11.77 4.34 6.34
CA GLY A 281 11.65 5.55 7.15
C GLY A 281 12.92 5.86 7.95
N GLY A 282 13.60 4.83 8.45
CA GLY A 282 14.90 4.96 9.12
C GLY A 282 16.00 5.55 8.22
N THR A 283 16.12 5.05 6.98
CA THR A 283 17.06 5.63 6.00
C THR A 283 16.67 7.06 5.63
N PHE A 284 15.38 7.32 5.39
CA PHE A 284 14.95 8.65 4.98
C PHE A 284 15.18 9.70 6.09
N PHE A 285 15.00 9.31 7.35
CA PHE A 285 15.41 10.13 8.50
C PHE A 285 16.90 10.50 8.44
N ARG A 286 17.80 9.54 8.18
CA ARG A 286 19.24 9.83 8.06
C ARG A 286 19.54 10.77 6.89
N LEU A 287 18.92 10.55 5.73
CA LEU A 287 19.08 11.44 4.57
C LEU A 287 18.68 12.88 4.93
N ILE A 288 17.57 13.08 5.63
CA ILE A 288 17.15 14.40 6.12
C ILE A 288 18.18 14.96 7.11
N ALA A 289 18.62 14.16 8.09
CA ALA A 289 19.56 14.60 9.13
C ALA A 289 20.92 15.03 8.54
N GLU A 290 21.36 14.36 7.48
CA GLU A 290 22.59 14.65 6.75
C GLU A 290 22.43 15.74 5.67
N ASN A 291 21.22 16.29 5.51
CA ASN A 291 20.86 17.24 4.45
C ASN A 291 21.11 16.70 3.04
N PHE A 292 20.82 15.42 2.81
CA PHE A 292 20.90 14.74 1.52
C PHE A 292 22.28 14.76 0.85
N LYS A 293 23.37 14.91 1.63
CA LYS A 293 24.75 14.98 1.09
C LYS A 293 25.15 13.79 0.22
N ASP A 294 24.70 12.58 0.57
CA ASP A 294 25.05 11.33 -0.11
C ASP A 294 23.81 10.63 -0.72
N ASN A 295 22.87 11.40 -1.29
CA ASN A 295 21.70 10.82 -1.95
C ASN A 295 22.03 10.21 -3.32
N ASN A 296 22.49 8.96 -3.33
CA ASN A 296 22.73 8.19 -4.56
C ASN A 296 21.55 7.29 -4.96
N SER A 297 20.39 7.42 -4.30
CA SER A 297 19.25 6.54 -4.53
C SER A 297 18.32 7.08 -5.62
N LEU A 298 18.06 6.25 -6.63
CA LEU A 298 17.04 6.49 -7.65
C LEU A 298 15.72 5.87 -7.20
N ALA A 299 15.06 6.48 -6.23
CA ALA A 299 13.72 6.06 -5.83
C ALA A 299 12.71 6.39 -6.94
N ILE A 300 11.93 5.39 -7.35
CA ILE A 300 10.87 5.54 -8.37
C ILE A 300 9.49 5.59 -7.69
N ALA A 301 9.31 4.78 -6.64
CA ALA A 301 8.09 4.74 -5.84
C ALA A 301 8.17 5.75 -4.69
N GLU A 302 7.02 6.26 -4.25
CA GLU A 302 6.82 7.10 -3.07
C GLU A 302 7.15 6.40 -1.75
N LEU A 303 7.32 7.17 -0.66
CA LEU A 303 7.27 6.62 0.68
C LEU A 303 5.83 6.26 1.07
N SER A 304 5.66 5.09 1.68
CA SER A 304 4.38 4.70 2.27
C SER A 304 4.04 5.54 3.51
N GLU A 305 2.76 5.60 3.88
CA GLU A 305 2.31 6.29 5.10
C GLU A 305 3.05 5.79 6.36
N LYS A 306 3.33 4.48 6.43
CA LYS A 306 4.07 3.85 7.52
C LYS A 306 5.53 4.29 7.56
N ALA A 307 6.19 4.41 6.40
CA ALA A 307 7.55 4.93 6.31
C ALA A 307 7.62 6.42 6.68
N ILE A 308 6.61 7.21 6.28
CA ILE A 308 6.46 8.60 6.70
C ILE A 308 6.29 8.68 8.23
N ALA A 309 5.41 7.87 8.82
CA ALA A 309 5.18 7.84 10.28
C ALA A 309 6.46 7.48 11.06
N MET A 310 7.24 6.52 10.56
CA MET A 310 8.54 6.16 11.12
C MET A 310 9.54 7.32 11.02
N THR A 311 9.66 7.95 9.85
CA THR A 311 10.55 9.10 9.65
C THR A 311 10.20 10.23 10.61
N THR A 312 8.91 10.61 10.69
CA THR A 312 8.42 11.66 11.58
C THR A 312 8.71 11.34 13.05
N HIS A 313 8.54 10.08 13.47
CA HIS A 313 8.87 9.65 14.83
C HIS A 313 10.34 9.90 15.18
N LEU A 314 11.25 9.45 14.31
CA LEU A 314 12.70 9.61 14.52
C LEU A 314 13.12 11.09 14.53
N LEU A 315 12.61 11.89 13.58
CA LEU A 315 12.87 13.33 13.52
C LEU A 315 12.43 14.05 14.81
N LYS A 316 11.24 13.72 15.31
CA LYS A 316 10.74 14.29 16.57
C LYS A 316 11.58 13.89 17.77
N ARG A 317 12.01 12.63 17.84
CA ARG A 317 12.90 12.16 18.90
C ARG A 317 14.21 12.96 18.95
N GLU A 318 14.76 13.29 17.78
CA GLU A 318 15.98 14.11 17.65
C GLU A 318 15.71 15.63 17.72
N GLY A 319 14.48 16.06 18.02
CA GLY A 319 14.14 17.47 18.23
C GLY A 319 14.02 18.31 16.97
N TYR A 320 13.84 17.70 15.79
CA TYR A 320 13.50 18.44 14.58
C TYR A 320 12.12 19.09 14.72
N GLN A 321 11.92 20.17 13.97
CA GLN A 321 10.64 20.88 13.85
C GLN A 321 10.27 21.05 12.39
N THR A 322 8.98 21.25 12.09
CA THR A 322 8.49 21.52 10.72
C THR A 322 9.30 22.62 10.01
N SER A 323 9.67 23.70 10.72
CA SER A 323 10.48 24.81 10.20
C SER A 323 11.89 24.41 9.76
N THR A 324 12.53 23.48 10.50
CA THR A 324 13.82 22.90 10.14
C THR A 324 13.68 22.11 8.84
N LEU A 325 12.64 21.29 8.72
CA LEU A 325 12.40 20.46 7.54
C LEU A 325 12.13 21.29 6.28
N ILE A 326 11.37 22.40 6.39
CA ILE A 326 11.19 23.35 5.28
C ILE A 326 12.56 23.88 4.81
N SER A 327 13.47 24.18 5.74
CA SER A 327 14.82 24.65 5.39
C SER A 327 15.65 23.58 4.70
N VAL A 328 15.51 22.31 5.10
CA VAL A 328 16.11 21.15 4.42
C VAL A 328 15.54 21.01 3.00
N ALA A 329 14.21 21.10 2.84
CA ALA A 329 13.54 21.00 1.54
C ALA A 329 14.00 22.11 0.58
N GLN A 330 14.12 23.34 1.07
CA GLN A 330 14.65 24.46 0.33
C GLN A 330 16.12 24.27 -0.08
N SER A 331 16.93 23.62 0.78
CA SER A 331 18.30 23.24 0.42
C SER A 331 18.33 22.19 -0.68
N LEU A 332 17.52 21.13 -0.55
CA LEU A 332 17.43 20.04 -1.52
C LEU A 332 16.95 20.54 -2.89
N HIS A 333 15.92 21.40 -2.93
CA HIS A 333 15.41 21.97 -4.17
C HIS A 333 16.45 22.83 -4.92
N ARG A 334 17.29 23.57 -4.18
CA ARG A 334 18.41 24.32 -4.79
C ARG A 334 19.49 23.40 -5.37
N GLN A 335 19.68 22.22 -4.78
CA GLN A 335 20.63 21.21 -5.27
C GLN A 335 20.06 20.43 -6.47
N SER A 336 18.77 20.07 -6.43
CA SER A 336 18.07 19.28 -7.46
C SER A 336 17.94 20.00 -8.79
N SER A 337 17.91 21.34 -8.79
CA SER A 337 17.89 22.15 -10.02
C SER A 337 19.10 21.87 -10.94
N ALA A 338 20.13 21.16 -10.46
CA ALA A 338 21.27 20.69 -11.25
C ALA A 338 21.15 19.24 -11.74
N ASN A 339 20.41 18.36 -11.03
CA ASN A 339 20.27 16.94 -11.32
C ASN A 339 18.84 16.48 -10.96
N ASN A 340 18.04 16.06 -11.95
CA ASN A 340 16.65 15.56 -11.77
C ASN A 340 16.47 14.33 -10.84
N GLN A 341 17.52 13.89 -10.14
CA GLN A 341 17.51 12.69 -9.29
C GLN A 341 16.84 12.89 -7.93
N ASP A 342 16.69 14.13 -7.46
CA ASP A 342 16.17 14.43 -6.11
C ASP A 342 14.66 14.76 -6.08
N ALA A 343 13.98 14.72 -7.23
CA ALA A 343 12.54 15.03 -7.33
C ALA A 343 11.70 14.16 -6.39
N GLN A 344 11.95 12.85 -6.37
CA GLN A 344 11.23 11.92 -5.51
C GLN A 344 11.54 12.15 -4.02
N ALA A 345 12.80 12.44 -3.68
CA ALA A 345 13.19 12.75 -2.31
C ALA A 345 12.53 14.05 -1.80
N LEU A 346 12.37 15.06 -2.65
CA LEU A 346 11.67 16.29 -2.31
C LEU A 346 10.17 16.05 -2.08
N ALA A 347 9.54 15.21 -2.91
CA ALA A 347 8.14 14.80 -2.76
C ALA A 347 7.89 14.00 -1.46
N ASP A 348 8.79 13.06 -1.16
CA ASP A 348 8.78 12.31 0.10
C ASP A 348 8.94 13.26 1.29
N LEU A 349 9.86 14.23 1.21
CA LEU A 349 10.10 15.21 2.27
C LEU A 349 8.89 16.13 2.49
N MET A 350 8.18 16.54 1.43
CA MET A 350 6.91 17.25 1.57
C MET A 350 5.91 16.43 2.37
N SER A 351 5.78 15.14 2.08
CA SER A 351 4.86 14.24 2.78
C SER A 351 5.21 14.11 4.27
N VAL A 352 6.52 14.05 4.59
CA VAL A 352 7.02 14.07 5.97
C VAL A 352 6.75 15.41 6.66
N ILE A 353 6.93 16.55 5.98
CA ILE A 353 6.63 17.89 6.50
C ILE A 353 5.15 18.00 6.85
N LEU A 354 4.25 17.56 5.96
CA LEU A 354 2.80 17.56 6.22
C LEU A 354 2.44 16.71 7.43
N SER A 355 2.97 15.48 7.52
CA SER A 355 2.77 14.59 8.67
C SER A 355 3.27 15.23 9.98
N MET A 356 4.44 15.86 9.95
CA MET A 356 5.03 16.52 11.10
C MET A 356 4.16 17.68 11.60
N ALA A 357 3.71 18.54 10.68
CA ALA A 357 2.88 19.70 10.98
C ALA A 357 1.52 19.32 11.58
N LEU A 358 0.87 18.29 11.03
CA LEU A 358 -0.39 17.77 11.58
C LEU A 358 -0.22 17.32 13.03
N GLN A 359 0.87 16.60 13.33
CA GLN A 359 1.13 16.17 14.70
C GLN A 359 1.60 17.29 15.63
N GLU A 360 2.16 18.38 15.10
CA GLU A 360 2.48 19.61 15.84
C GLU A 360 1.24 20.51 16.03
N GLY A 361 0.11 20.19 15.37
CA GLY A 361 -1.11 20.98 15.42
C GLY A 361 -0.97 22.33 14.71
N LEU A 362 -0.09 22.41 13.70
CA LEU A 362 0.09 23.64 12.93
C LEU A 362 -1.07 23.81 11.94
N PRO A 363 -1.82 24.92 12.00
CA PRO A 363 -2.94 25.16 11.10
C PRO A 363 -2.49 25.53 9.67
N GLU A 364 -1.24 25.97 9.52
CA GLU A 364 -0.70 26.50 8.28
C GLU A 364 0.79 26.17 8.13
N ILE A 365 1.22 25.92 6.89
CA ILE A 365 2.61 25.69 6.50
C ILE A 365 2.91 26.48 5.23
N ASP A 366 3.96 27.30 5.26
CA ASP A 366 4.51 27.94 4.07
C ASP A 366 5.77 27.22 3.59
N PHE A 367 5.68 26.62 2.40
CA PHE A 367 6.79 25.94 1.74
C PHE A 367 7.74 26.91 1.01
N ARG A 368 7.47 28.21 1.05
CA ARG A 368 8.33 29.30 0.54
C ARG A 368 8.62 29.21 -0.95
N GLY A 369 7.58 28.92 -1.74
CA GLY A 369 7.66 28.82 -3.20
C GLY A 369 8.33 27.54 -3.69
N LEU A 370 8.23 26.45 -2.95
CA LEU A 370 8.79 25.15 -3.34
C LEU A 370 8.04 24.58 -4.55
N GLU A 371 8.79 24.06 -5.52
CA GLU A 371 8.23 23.33 -6.66
C GLU A 371 8.71 21.87 -6.65
N ILE A 372 7.75 20.95 -6.74
CA ILE A 372 7.99 19.51 -6.93
C ILE A 372 7.57 19.16 -8.34
N SER A 373 8.48 18.57 -9.11
CA SER A 373 8.22 18.18 -10.49
C SER A 373 8.63 16.73 -10.76
N SER A 374 7.90 16.03 -11.64
CA SER A 374 8.24 14.67 -12.10
C SER A 374 8.40 13.62 -10.98
N ALA A 375 7.51 13.60 -10.00
CA ALA A 375 7.55 12.68 -8.87
C ALA A 375 6.25 11.90 -8.67
N THR A 376 6.32 10.82 -7.90
CA THR A 376 5.15 10.08 -7.41
C THR A 376 4.86 10.49 -5.98
N LEU A 377 3.62 10.89 -5.70
CA LEU A 377 3.14 11.17 -4.35
C LEU A 377 2.06 10.16 -4.00
N GLY A 378 2.11 9.63 -2.78
CA GLY A 378 1.09 8.74 -2.25
C GLY A 378 -0.17 9.53 -1.88
N LYS A 379 -0.49 9.54 -0.59
CA LYS A 379 -1.62 10.31 -0.06
C LYS A 379 -1.19 11.71 0.37
N ILE A 380 -1.87 12.71 -0.17
CA ILE A 380 -1.75 14.11 0.25
C ILE A 380 -3.06 14.50 0.94
N ASN A 381 -3.00 14.75 2.25
CA ASN A 381 -4.14 15.23 3.01
C ASN A 381 -4.01 16.72 3.33
N LEU A 382 -4.90 17.53 2.74
CA LEU A 382 -4.97 18.97 2.95
C LEU A 382 -6.17 19.37 3.81
N GLU A 383 -6.92 18.43 4.39
CA GLU A 383 -8.15 18.75 5.13
C GLU A 383 -7.90 19.64 6.34
N ASP A 384 -6.86 19.33 7.12
CA ASP A 384 -6.57 19.93 8.42
C ASP A 384 -5.40 20.93 8.41
N VAL A 385 -4.82 21.23 7.25
CA VAL A 385 -3.64 22.10 7.14
C VAL A 385 -3.68 22.96 5.89
N ILE A 386 -3.47 24.27 6.07
CA ILE A 386 -3.38 25.23 4.98
C ILE A 386 -1.96 25.19 4.41
N VAL A 387 -1.84 24.85 3.13
CA VAL A 387 -0.53 24.77 2.46
C VAL A 387 -0.31 25.99 1.57
N GLN A 388 0.76 26.74 1.85
CA GLN A 388 1.17 27.93 1.11
C GLN A 388 2.49 27.73 0.36
N GLY A 389 2.64 28.48 -0.72
CA GLY A 389 3.91 28.56 -1.45
C GLY A 389 4.39 27.21 -1.98
N MET A 390 3.48 26.39 -2.50
CA MET A 390 3.76 25.06 -3.03
C MET A 390 3.20 24.90 -4.44
N THR A 391 4.03 24.39 -5.34
CA THR A 391 3.63 24.02 -6.70
C THR A 391 3.98 22.56 -6.94
N VAL A 392 2.99 21.77 -7.37
CA VAL A 392 3.18 20.37 -7.76
C VAL A 392 2.96 20.27 -9.27
N ARG A 393 3.94 19.77 -10.01
CA ARG A 393 3.95 19.76 -11.48
C ARG A 393 4.31 18.39 -12.05
N ASP A 394 3.65 17.93 -13.11
CA ASP A 394 4.04 16.71 -13.82
C ASP A 394 4.14 15.47 -12.90
N CYS A 395 3.31 15.42 -11.85
CA CYS A 395 3.37 14.38 -10.81
C CYS A 395 2.22 13.38 -10.93
N LEU A 396 2.48 12.15 -10.50
CA LEU A 396 1.47 11.15 -10.21
C LEU A 396 1.07 11.25 -8.73
N ILE A 397 -0.22 11.38 -8.43
CA ILE A 397 -0.74 11.47 -7.07
C ILE A 397 -1.74 10.35 -6.84
N SER A 398 -1.47 9.46 -5.89
CA SER A 398 -2.35 8.31 -5.61
C SER A 398 -3.68 8.73 -4.98
N GLU A 399 -3.64 9.58 -3.96
CA GLU A 399 -4.86 10.08 -3.31
C GLU A 399 -4.66 11.53 -2.87
N LEU A 400 -5.57 12.42 -3.28
CA LEU A 400 -5.58 13.82 -2.87
C LEU A 400 -6.87 14.13 -2.11
N ILE A 401 -6.74 14.44 -0.82
CA ILE A 401 -7.86 14.87 0.03
C ILE A 401 -7.82 16.39 0.13
N VAL A 402 -8.91 17.05 -0.26
CA VAL A 402 -9.00 18.52 -0.31
C VAL A 402 -10.11 19.08 0.56
N SER A 403 -9.85 20.25 1.14
CA SER A 403 -10.83 21.13 1.78
C SER A 403 -10.67 22.56 1.27
N ALA A 404 -11.74 23.36 1.32
CA ALA A 404 -11.70 24.77 0.91
C ALA A 404 -10.67 25.55 1.74
N GLU A 405 -10.59 25.25 3.03
CA GLU A 405 -9.64 25.84 3.97
C GLU A 405 -8.20 25.44 3.61
N GLY A 406 -7.92 24.15 3.43
CA GLY A 406 -6.58 23.65 3.10
C GLY A 406 -6.02 24.21 1.80
N MET A 407 -6.91 24.42 0.82
CA MET A 407 -6.58 24.97 -0.50
C MET A 407 -6.48 26.49 -0.52
N ALA A 408 -6.90 27.19 0.54
CA ALA A 408 -6.89 28.66 0.59
C ALA A 408 -5.47 29.26 0.57
N GLY A 409 -4.45 28.45 0.90
CA GLY A 409 -3.05 28.88 0.93
C GLY A 409 -2.39 29.04 -0.44
N GLY A 410 -3.06 28.69 -1.53
CA GLY A 410 -2.54 28.88 -2.88
C GLY A 410 -1.56 27.79 -3.34
N ILE A 411 -1.67 26.58 -2.80
CA ILE A 411 -1.09 25.38 -3.43
C ILE A 411 -1.66 25.22 -4.85
N THR A 412 -0.81 24.91 -5.83
CA THR A 412 -1.26 24.68 -7.22
C THR A 412 -0.72 23.37 -7.79
N PHE A 413 -1.53 22.76 -8.65
CA PHE A 413 -1.25 21.50 -9.34
C PHE A 413 -1.26 21.74 -10.85
N HIS A 414 -0.19 21.35 -11.54
CA HIS A 414 -0.01 21.57 -12.98
C HIS A 414 0.30 20.25 -13.68
N ASN A 415 -0.47 19.89 -14.71
CA ASN A 415 -0.23 18.69 -15.52
C ASN A 415 -0.04 17.40 -14.68
N CYS A 416 -0.81 17.26 -13.59
CA CYS A 416 -0.72 16.10 -12.70
C CYS A 416 -1.76 15.04 -13.07
N LEU A 417 -1.40 13.77 -12.86
CA LEU A 417 -2.33 12.65 -12.90
C LEU A 417 -2.71 12.27 -11.45
N ILE A 418 -3.98 12.43 -11.10
CA ILE A 418 -4.51 12.14 -9.77
C ILE A 418 -5.38 10.89 -9.87
N LEU A 419 -4.95 9.79 -9.24
CA LEU A 419 -5.70 8.53 -9.31
C LEU A 419 -7.02 8.62 -8.54
N ARG A 420 -7.04 9.33 -7.41
CA ARG A 420 -8.25 9.56 -6.61
C ARG A 420 -8.28 10.94 -5.96
N ALA A 421 -9.37 11.68 -6.16
CA ALA A 421 -9.65 12.94 -5.47
C ALA A 421 -10.81 12.78 -4.48
N VAL A 422 -10.56 13.09 -3.21
CA VAL A 422 -11.54 13.00 -2.10
C VAL A 422 -12.00 14.40 -1.72
N GLY A 423 -13.31 14.57 -1.51
CA GLY A 423 -13.95 15.87 -1.26
C GLY A 423 -14.51 16.55 -2.52
N ILE A 424 -14.31 15.93 -3.68
CA ILE A 424 -14.82 16.37 -4.99
C ILE A 424 -15.64 15.23 -5.59
N ALA A 425 -16.86 15.53 -6.06
CA ALA A 425 -17.78 14.53 -6.59
C ALA A 425 -17.60 14.27 -8.09
N ASP A 426 -17.15 15.27 -8.85
CA ASP A 426 -16.85 15.15 -10.27
C ASP A 426 -15.96 16.29 -10.78
N GLU A 427 -15.51 16.19 -12.04
CA GLU A 427 -14.60 17.13 -12.70
C GLU A 427 -15.06 18.60 -12.65
N ARG A 428 -16.38 18.86 -12.64
CA ARG A 428 -16.90 20.24 -12.56
C ARG A 428 -16.63 20.88 -11.20
N GLY A 429 -16.29 20.07 -10.21
CA GLY A 429 -15.91 20.48 -8.88
C GLY A 429 -14.44 20.88 -8.72
N LEU A 430 -13.59 20.68 -9.75
CA LEU A 430 -12.18 21.08 -9.71
C LEU A 430 -12.01 22.58 -10.00
N PRO A 431 -11.42 23.37 -9.08
CA PRO A 431 -11.08 24.76 -9.34
C PRO A 431 -9.94 24.88 -10.36
N ARG A 432 -10.21 25.45 -11.54
CA ARG A 432 -9.24 25.50 -12.66
C ARG A 432 -8.00 26.36 -12.39
N GLU A 433 -8.15 27.36 -11.53
CA GLU A 433 -7.04 28.20 -11.05
C GLU A 433 -6.05 27.43 -10.16
N ILE A 434 -6.48 26.32 -9.55
CA ILE A 434 -5.63 25.48 -8.70
C ILE A 434 -5.16 24.24 -9.47
N PHE A 435 -6.07 23.59 -10.21
CA PHE A 435 -5.81 22.40 -11.00
C PHE A 435 -5.71 22.78 -12.48
N VAL A 436 -4.50 23.09 -12.92
CA VAL A 436 -4.20 23.48 -14.30
C VAL A 436 -3.80 22.23 -15.08
N ASP A 437 -4.56 21.90 -16.13
CA ASP A 437 -4.31 20.75 -17.02
C ASP A 437 -4.15 19.40 -16.29
N CYS A 438 -4.80 19.23 -15.13
CA CYS A 438 -4.75 18.00 -14.36
C CYS A 438 -5.82 16.99 -14.81
N THR A 439 -5.49 15.70 -14.73
CA THR A 439 -6.44 14.60 -14.97
C THR A 439 -6.73 13.89 -13.65
N VAL A 440 -8.00 13.60 -13.38
CA VAL A 440 -8.43 12.82 -12.20
C VAL A 440 -9.13 11.55 -12.68
N GLU A 441 -8.66 10.37 -12.26
CA GLU A 441 -9.26 9.10 -12.65
C GLU A 441 -10.53 8.78 -11.86
N ASN A 442 -10.47 8.95 -10.53
CA ASN A 442 -11.58 8.62 -9.63
C ASN A 442 -11.94 9.81 -8.73
N PHE A 443 -13.22 10.15 -8.68
CA PHE A 443 -13.79 11.11 -7.72
C PHE A 443 -14.56 10.36 -6.62
N ASP A 444 -14.93 11.05 -5.55
CA ASP A 444 -15.82 10.46 -4.55
C ASP A 444 -17.19 10.15 -5.18
N ASP A 445 -17.63 8.90 -5.06
CA ASP A 445 -19.01 8.55 -5.42
C ASP A 445 -19.96 9.24 -4.42
N MET A 446 -20.46 10.40 -4.82
CA MET A 446 -21.54 11.10 -4.13
C MET A 446 -22.84 11.05 -4.94
N ALA A 447 -22.96 10.10 -5.86
CA ALA A 447 -24.09 9.99 -6.78
C ALA A 447 -25.37 9.46 -6.14
N THR A 448 -25.31 8.91 -4.91
CA THR A 448 -26.47 8.44 -4.14
C THR A 448 -26.45 8.97 -2.71
N ASN A 449 -27.63 9.00 -2.05
CA ASN A 449 -27.70 9.43 -0.65
C ASN A 449 -26.97 8.46 0.30
N ASN A 450 -26.96 7.16 -0.02
CA ASN A 450 -26.19 6.19 0.77
C ASN A 450 -24.70 6.44 0.64
N ALA A 451 -24.21 6.73 -0.57
CA ALA A 451 -22.80 7.03 -0.80
C ALA A 451 -22.37 8.31 -0.05
N VAL A 452 -23.22 9.36 -0.05
CA VAL A 452 -23.01 10.56 0.79
C VAL A 452 -22.94 10.23 2.28
N LEU A 453 -23.77 9.32 2.81
CA LEU A 453 -23.73 8.95 4.22
C LEU A 453 -22.46 8.16 4.61
N GLN A 454 -21.90 7.42 3.66
CA GLN A 454 -20.66 6.66 3.82
C GLN A 454 -19.39 7.47 3.51
N SER A 455 -19.51 8.70 2.99
CA SER A 455 -18.35 9.54 2.70
C SER A 455 -17.65 10.05 3.96
N ASN A 456 -16.48 10.66 3.82
CA ASN A 456 -15.74 11.25 4.93
C ASN A 456 -16.24 12.65 5.33
N LEU A 457 -17.35 13.14 4.74
CA LEU A 457 -17.87 14.46 5.07
C LEU A 457 -18.34 14.56 6.55
N PRO A 458 -18.21 15.73 7.18
CA PRO A 458 -18.79 15.99 8.50
C PRO A 458 -20.31 15.74 8.53
N ALA A 459 -20.86 15.36 9.69
CA ALA A 459 -22.28 14.97 9.82
C ALA A 459 -23.26 16.05 9.31
N GLN A 460 -22.97 17.31 9.60
CA GLN A 460 -23.71 18.48 9.13
C GLN A 460 -23.66 18.64 7.61
N MET A 461 -22.50 18.35 6.98
CA MET A 461 -22.33 18.38 5.52
C MET A 461 -23.05 17.21 4.85
N LYS A 462 -23.03 16.01 5.46
CA LYS A 462 -23.83 14.85 4.98
C LYS A 462 -25.33 15.15 4.99
N ALA A 463 -25.81 15.84 6.03
CA ALA A 463 -27.20 16.27 6.12
C ALA A 463 -27.55 17.26 4.99
N LEU A 464 -26.72 18.29 4.79
CA LEU A 464 -26.86 19.26 3.69
C LEU A 464 -26.93 18.58 2.32
N MET A 465 -25.94 17.74 2.00
CA MET A 465 -25.85 17.03 0.73
C MET A 465 -27.08 16.16 0.49
N THR A 466 -27.53 15.43 1.51
CA THR A 466 -28.73 14.58 1.44
C THR A 466 -29.99 15.40 1.18
N ILE A 467 -30.15 16.55 1.85
CA ILE A 467 -31.31 17.43 1.69
C ILE A 467 -31.33 18.08 0.30
N LEU A 468 -30.21 18.67 -0.14
CA LEU A 468 -30.09 19.28 -1.46
C LEU A 468 -30.40 18.28 -2.56
N ARG A 469 -29.86 17.06 -2.50
CA ARG A 469 -30.18 16.00 -3.47
C ARG A 469 -31.66 15.63 -3.46
N LYS A 470 -32.27 15.45 -2.29
CA LYS A 470 -33.70 15.14 -2.18
C LYS A 470 -34.59 16.23 -2.78
N LEU A 471 -34.23 17.49 -2.62
CA LEU A 471 -35.04 18.62 -3.08
C LEU A 471 -34.77 19.01 -4.55
N TYR A 472 -33.52 18.92 -4.99
CA TYR A 472 -33.09 19.41 -6.31
C TYR A 472 -32.85 18.32 -7.36
N LYS A 473 -32.41 17.11 -6.97
CA LYS A 473 -32.11 16.02 -7.91
C LYS A 473 -33.26 15.03 -8.08
N GLN A 474 -34.00 14.77 -7.02
CA GLN A 474 -35.12 13.83 -7.07
C GLN A 474 -36.38 14.52 -7.58
N ALA A 475 -37.16 13.83 -8.43
CA ALA A 475 -38.40 14.35 -8.98
C ALA A 475 -39.39 14.75 -7.87
N GLY A 476 -40.05 15.91 -8.02
CA GLY A 476 -41.06 16.42 -7.09
C GLY A 476 -41.02 17.94 -6.91
N GLY A 477 -42.13 18.53 -6.47
CA GLY A 477 -42.27 19.97 -6.22
C GLY A 477 -41.94 20.43 -4.79
N GLY A 478 -41.70 19.50 -3.86
CA GLY A 478 -41.42 19.75 -2.45
C GLY A 478 -41.47 18.46 -1.63
N ARG A 479 -41.02 18.51 -0.37
CA ARG A 479 -41.02 17.36 0.54
C ARG A 479 -41.50 17.73 1.94
N LYS A 480 -42.31 16.85 2.54
CA LYS A 480 -42.63 16.97 3.97
C LYS A 480 -41.36 16.92 4.81
N MET A 481 -41.29 17.72 5.87
CA MET A 481 -40.15 17.73 6.81
C MET A 481 -39.77 16.31 7.28
N ALA A 482 -40.74 15.52 7.72
CA ALA A 482 -40.52 14.13 8.14
C ALA A 482 -39.89 13.22 7.06
N SER A 483 -40.08 13.52 5.77
CA SER A 483 -39.49 12.76 4.66
C SER A 483 -38.00 13.06 4.44
N LEU A 484 -37.50 14.19 4.94
CA LEU A 484 -36.08 14.53 4.87
C LEU A 484 -35.23 13.64 5.79
N PHE A 485 -35.80 13.14 6.88
CA PHE A 485 -35.15 12.19 7.79
C PHE A 485 -35.06 10.76 7.22
N ARG A 486 -35.97 10.36 6.33
CA ARG A 486 -36.04 8.98 5.82
C ARG A 486 -34.76 8.57 5.07
N GLY A 487 -34.19 7.42 5.43
CA GLY A 487 -32.97 6.88 4.82
C GLY A 487 -31.67 7.43 5.41
N ILE A 488 -31.73 8.30 6.43
CA ILE A 488 -30.56 8.66 7.24
C ILE A 488 -30.50 7.66 8.40
N THR A 489 -29.52 6.74 8.35
CA THR A 489 -29.34 5.69 9.36
C THR A 489 -28.47 6.13 10.55
N GLN A 490 -27.63 7.15 10.34
CA GLN A 490 -26.71 7.67 11.35
C GLN A 490 -27.39 8.77 12.17
N ARG A 491 -27.55 8.54 13.48
CA ARG A 491 -28.20 9.50 14.41
C ARG A 491 -27.53 10.87 14.40
N GLN A 492 -26.21 10.89 14.39
CA GLN A 492 -25.38 12.10 14.35
C GLN A 492 -25.73 13.00 13.15
N VAL A 493 -26.04 12.42 11.99
CA VAL A 493 -26.46 13.18 10.78
C VAL A 493 -27.91 13.66 10.91
N SER A 494 -28.79 12.84 11.49
CA SER A 494 -30.19 13.16 11.70
C SER A 494 -30.39 14.40 12.57
N ASP A 495 -29.54 14.59 13.57
CA ASP A 495 -29.61 15.71 14.52
C ASP A 495 -29.41 17.08 13.85
N TYR A 496 -28.78 17.11 12.66
CA TYR A 496 -28.54 18.34 11.90
C TYR A 496 -29.64 18.68 10.88
N VAL A 497 -30.56 17.76 10.56
CA VAL A 497 -31.54 17.93 9.46
C VAL A 497 -32.36 19.22 9.60
N GLU A 498 -32.94 19.48 10.78
CA GLU A 498 -33.77 20.68 10.98
C GLU A 498 -32.94 21.96 10.96
N ARG A 499 -31.75 21.93 11.56
CA ARG A 499 -30.84 23.09 11.59
C ARG A 499 -30.42 23.46 10.18
N VAL A 500 -30.05 22.47 9.37
CA VAL A 500 -29.72 22.66 7.95
C VAL A 500 -30.89 23.22 7.16
N VAL A 501 -32.11 22.70 7.34
CA VAL A 501 -33.30 23.23 6.63
C VAL A 501 -33.55 24.70 7.01
N LYS A 502 -33.44 25.07 8.29
CA LYS A 502 -33.56 26.46 8.73
C LYS A 502 -32.51 27.36 8.09
N THR A 503 -31.26 26.90 8.01
CA THR A 503 -30.19 27.64 7.33
C THR A 503 -30.47 27.78 5.82
N LEU A 504 -30.95 26.71 5.16
CA LEU A 504 -31.34 26.75 3.75
C LEU A 504 -32.50 27.73 3.49
N GLU A 505 -33.47 27.82 4.42
CA GLU A 505 -34.58 28.77 4.33
C GLU A 505 -34.09 30.21 4.48
N ALA A 506 -33.25 30.47 5.48
CA ALA A 506 -32.66 31.78 5.71
C ALA A 506 -31.80 32.27 4.52
N GLU A 507 -31.08 31.36 3.85
CA GLU A 507 -30.27 31.66 2.65
C GLU A 507 -31.09 31.62 1.34
N GLY A 508 -32.40 31.39 1.41
CA GLY A 508 -33.30 31.43 0.24
C GLY A 508 -33.15 30.26 -0.73
N PHE A 509 -32.61 29.12 -0.28
CA PHE A 509 -32.60 27.85 -1.03
C PHE A 509 -33.94 27.13 -0.96
N VAL A 510 -34.66 27.26 0.15
CA VAL A 510 -35.95 26.61 0.32
C VAL A 510 -36.98 27.58 0.86
N SER A 511 -38.26 27.29 0.62
CA SER A 511 -39.38 27.93 1.31
C SER A 511 -40.21 26.85 2.00
N ILE A 512 -40.68 27.14 3.21
CA ILE A 512 -41.48 26.20 4.00
C ILE A 512 -42.92 26.67 4.05
N THR A 513 -43.85 25.82 3.59
CA THR A 513 -45.30 26.08 3.64
C THR A 513 -46.00 24.83 4.12
N ASN A 514 -46.78 24.90 5.20
CA ASN A 514 -47.55 23.78 5.75
C ASN A 514 -46.71 22.48 5.95
N ASP A 515 -45.54 22.60 6.58
CA ASP A 515 -44.55 21.51 6.79
C ASP A 515 -43.97 20.88 5.51
N ILE A 516 -44.17 21.51 4.36
CA ILE A 516 -43.58 21.11 3.08
C ILE A 516 -42.44 22.06 2.74
N VAL A 517 -41.25 21.51 2.56
CA VAL A 517 -40.05 22.19 2.10
C VAL A 517 -40.02 22.19 0.58
N HIS A 518 -40.11 23.38 -0.01
CA HIS A 518 -40.09 23.58 -1.45
C HIS A 518 -38.72 24.11 -1.91
N PRO A 519 -38.10 23.51 -2.93
CA PRO A 519 -36.86 24.03 -3.50
C PRO A 519 -37.11 25.31 -4.30
N VAL A 520 -36.29 26.33 -4.07
CA VAL A 520 -36.25 27.53 -4.91
C VAL A 520 -35.43 27.21 -6.16
N ARG A 521 -36.10 26.89 -7.28
CA ARG A 521 -35.46 26.41 -8.53
C ARG A 521 -34.45 27.38 -9.13
N LYS A 522 -34.56 28.69 -8.85
CA LYS A 522 -33.55 29.68 -9.25
C LYS A 522 -32.16 29.40 -8.67
N GLN A 523 -32.08 28.72 -7.53
CA GLN A 523 -30.81 28.34 -6.89
C GLN A 523 -30.22 27.04 -7.46
N ALA A 524 -30.85 26.40 -8.46
CA ALA A 524 -30.41 25.09 -8.96
C ALA A 524 -28.95 25.08 -9.41
N ALA A 525 -28.48 26.11 -10.13
CA ALA A 525 -27.08 26.20 -10.55
C ALA A 525 -26.12 26.25 -9.35
N ARG A 526 -26.43 27.06 -8.31
CA ARG A 526 -25.64 27.10 -7.07
C ARG A 526 -25.62 25.76 -6.35
N VAL A 527 -26.77 25.08 -6.28
CA VAL A 527 -26.87 23.73 -5.71
C VAL A 527 -26.03 22.72 -6.49
N GLU A 528 -26.02 22.76 -7.82
CA GLU A 528 -25.16 21.89 -8.63
C GLU A 528 -23.68 22.10 -8.28
N HIS A 529 -23.23 23.34 -8.12
CA HIS A 529 -21.85 23.63 -7.71
C HIS A 529 -21.53 23.12 -6.31
N ILE A 530 -22.43 23.29 -5.33
CA ILE A 530 -22.26 22.75 -3.98
C ILE A 530 -22.18 21.22 -4.01
N LEU A 531 -23.03 20.57 -4.81
CA LEU A 531 -23.06 19.11 -4.92
C LEU A 531 -21.82 18.55 -5.64
N ALA A 532 -21.24 19.30 -6.58
CA ALA A 532 -20.06 18.89 -7.34
C ALA A 532 -18.76 18.96 -6.49
N ALA A 533 -18.66 19.92 -5.57
CA ALA A 533 -17.47 20.08 -4.72
C ALA A 533 -17.83 20.48 -3.28
N PRO A 534 -18.44 19.59 -2.48
CA PRO A 534 -18.90 19.94 -1.13
C PRO A 534 -17.77 20.36 -0.20
N SER A 535 -16.58 19.77 -0.33
CA SER A 535 -15.42 20.11 0.50
C SER A 535 -14.74 21.39 0.04
N LEU A 536 -14.88 21.81 -1.23
CA LEU A 536 -14.28 23.03 -1.77
C LEU A 536 -15.25 24.22 -1.90
N SER A 537 -16.54 24.01 -1.64
CA SER A 537 -17.55 25.05 -1.87
C SER A 537 -17.39 26.22 -0.90
N ALA A 538 -17.08 27.40 -1.45
CA ALA A 538 -17.05 28.67 -0.75
C ALA A 538 -18.44 29.35 -0.63
N ASP A 539 -19.54 28.62 -0.91
CA ASP A 539 -20.89 29.19 -0.84
C ASP A 539 -21.23 29.56 0.62
N SER A 540 -21.89 30.72 0.81
CA SER A 540 -22.26 31.24 2.13
C SER A 540 -23.06 30.23 2.96
N VAL A 541 -23.91 29.43 2.31
CA VAL A 541 -24.72 28.41 3.00
C VAL A 541 -23.87 27.27 3.53
N VAL A 542 -22.82 26.88 2.78
CA VAL A 542 -21.90 25.82 3.15
C VAL A 542 -21.07 26.26 4.35
N GLN A 543 -20.52 27.48 4.32
CA GLN A 543 -19.76 28.04 5.45
C GLN A 543 -20.59 28.11 6.73
N LYS A 544 -21.84 28.59 6.64
CA LYS A 544 -22.76 28.62 7.80
C LYS A 544 -23.08 27.24 8.35
N ILE A 545 -23.17 26.24 7.48
CA ILE A 545 -23.45 24.86 7.89
C ILE A 545 -22.23 24.21 8.53
N ARG A 546 -21.01 24.46 8.04
CA ARG A 546 -19.78 23.96 8.66
C ARG A 546 -19.61 24.43 10.10
N ALA A 547 -20.11 25.64 10.42
CA ALA A 547 -20.06 26.24 11.74
C ALA A 547 -21.16 25.75 12.72
N LEU A 548 -22.08 24.88 12.30
CA LEU A 548 -23.12 24.27 13.16
C LEU A 548 -22.57 23.08 13.97
#